data_AF-A0A2G9TM98-F1
#
_entry.id   AF-A0A2G9TM98-F1
#
_cell.length_a   1.000
_cell.length_b   1.000
_cell.length_c   1.000
_cell.angle_alpha   90.00
_cell.angle_beta   90.00
_cell.angle_gamma   90.00
#
_symmetry.space_group_name_H-M   'P 1'
#
loop_
_entity.id
_entity.type
_entity.pdbx_description
1 polymer ?
#
loop_
_entity_poly.entity_id
_entity_poly.type
_entity_poly.pdbx_seq_one_letter_code
_entity_poly.pdbx_strand_id
1 'polypeptide(L)'
;YLDALKRIALSVSAGGRASHQLETGMYFAISNPGGEMDELRKQPLNEITDNNFDRLGWYRMDENGKFHVNNGIVKMEEIHKAKVKNCHEQTYRSIIDAKNYMPGNFNLSKPLEMVYPWIQSARVYDGSQRQVIVTHAEGTNLHVTLQVNGEVDGHRLVFFHNSSRISDFTGTIIVDSRSNKYFNVTVYGASGKINGAVKYSTERDSDEIFSFTTYVHDLNASNRSMIIPMPAIVEAGSRMICMYADEQREEQAVCRIVQYYETPLEIDIEQNTWHEMVGSCPSCNQINLTGFSKYLNPMSWVNGVSSLGEFVMMATDVLVYVCVLVVVYVVLTKIIIPICKCWICPMYILSQATHTKSKPHPKRRKPDRDHHDDDICV
;
A
#
# COMPACT_ATOMS: atom_id res chain seq x y z
N TYR A 1 -8.34 -38.60 -34.61
CA TYR A 1 -8.72 -40.02 -34.46
C TYR A 1 -8.47 -40.43 -33.03
N LEU A 2 -9.44 -41.11 -32.41
CA LEU A 2 -9.42 -41.50 -31.01
C LEU A 2 -8.70 -42.83 -30.80
N ASP A 3 -8.87 -43.77 -31.72
CA ASP A 3 -8.26 -45.09 -31.68
C ASP A 3 -6.97 -45.17 -32.50
N ALA A 4 -6.06 -46.06 -32.11
CA ALA A 4 -4.80 -46.29 -32.82
C ALA A 4 -5.00 -46.76 -34.27
N LEU A 5 -6.13 -47.43 -34.57
CA LEU A 5 -6.47 -47.93 -35.90
C LEU A 5 -7.12 -46.86 -36.79
N LYS A 6 -7.29 -45.64 -36.29
CA LYS A 6 -7.88 -44.50 -37.01
C LYS A 6 -9.30 -44.77 -37.57
N ARG A 7 -10.07 -45.63 -36.91
CA ARG A 7 -11.45 -45.94 -37.30
C ARG A 7 -12.47 -44.98 -36.70
N ILE A 8 -12.15 -44.36 -35.58
CA ILE A 8 -13.06 -43.50 -34.83
C ILE A 8 -12.48 -42.08 -34.83
N ALA A 9 -13.19 -41.17 -35.48
CA ALA A 9 -12.90 -39.74 -35.43
C ALA A 9 -13.80 -39.07 -34.38
N LEU A 10 -13.16 -38.36 -33.45
CA LEU A 10 -13.82 -37.52 -32.43
C LEU A 10 -13.77 -36.07 -32.90
N SER A 11 -14.94 -35.48 -33.13
CA SER A 11 -15.08 -34.04 -33.37
C SER A 11 -15.69 -33.40 -32.13
N VAL A 12 -15.07 -32.32 -31.65
CA VAL A 12 -15.51 -31.57 -30.47
C VAL A 12 -15.91 -30.17 -30.93
N SER A 13 -17.10 -29.75 -30.55
CA SER A 13 -17.62 -28.43 -30.85
C SER A 13 -18.19 -27.79 -29.59
N ALA A 14 -17.88 -26.51 -29.39
CA ALA A 14 -18.44 -25.70 -28.33
C ALA A 14 -19.59 -24.86 -28.91
N GLY A 15 -20.72 -24.78 -28.20
CA GLY A 15 -21.86 -23.97 -28.62
C GLY A 15 -21.63 -22.46 -28.49
N GLY A 16 -20.54 -22.05 -27.82
CA GLY A 16 -20.20 -20.65 -27.57
C GLY A 16 -18.96 -20.51 -26.68
N ARG A 17 -18.84 -19.36 -26.01
CA ARG A 17 -17.82 -19.16 -24.97
C ARG A 17 -18.13 -20.03 -23.74
N ALA A 18 -17.11 -20.30 -22.93
CA ALA A 18 -17.30 -20.94 -21.63
C ALA A 18 -18.24 -20.10 -20.75
N SER A 19 -18.90 -20.75 -19.78
CA SER A 19 -19.84 -20.11 -18.85
C SER A 19 -19.22 -18.94 -18.08
N HIS A 20 -17.95 -19.11 -17.70
CA HIS A 20 -17.18 -18.11 -16.99
C HIS A 20 -15.94 -17.74 -17.77
N GLN A 21 -15.46 -16.53 -17.56
CA GLN A 21 -14.19 -16.06 -18.08
C GLN A 21 -13.57 -15.15 -17.04
N LEU A 22 -12.28 -15.36 -16.75
CA LEU A 22 -11.55 -14.44 -15.89
C LEU A 22 -11.47 -13.07 -16.58
N GLU A 23 -11.85 -12.02 -15.85
CA GLU A 23 -11.84 -10.65 -16.39
C GLU A 23 -10.44 -10.23 -16.83
N THR A 24 -10.36 -9.40 -17.86
CA THR A 24 -9.09 -8.78 -18.23
C THR A 24 -8.71 -7.75 -17.18
N GLY A 25 -7.51 -7.84 -16.64
CA GLY A 25 -7.03 -6.91 -15.62
C GLY A 25 -5.73 -7.37 -14.97
N MET A 26 -5.37 -6.70 -13.89
CA MET A 26 -4.13 -6.95 -13.15
C MET A 26 -4.35 -8.01 -12.06
N TYR A 27 -3.50 -9.02 -12.08
CA TYR A 27 -3.43 -10.13 -11.12
C TYR A 27 -1.99 -10.29 -10.64
N PHE A 28 -1.80 -10.94 -9.50
CA PHE A 28 -0.47 -11.23 -8.99
C PHE A 28 -0.42 -12.58 -8.28
N ALA A 29 0.76 -13.15 -8.21
CA ALA A 29 1.07 -14.36 -7.44
C ALA A 29 2.28 -14.09 -6.54
N ILE A 30 2.42 -14.88 -5.49
CA ILE A 30 3.62 -14.86 -4.67
C ILE A 30 4.73 -15.59 -5.43
N SER A 31 5.88 -14.94 -5.56
CA SER A 31 7.09 -15.54 -6.14
C SER A 31 7.90 -16.18 -5.02
N ASN A 32 8.01 -17.51 -5.02
CA ASN A 32 8.81 -18.24 -4.04
C ASN A 32 10.31 -18.19 -4.40
N PRO A 33 11.21 -18.32 -3.40
CA PRO A 33 12.66 -18.41 -3.62
C PRO A 33 13.00 -19.72 -4.34
N GLY A 34 12.94 -19.66 -5.67
CA GLY A 34 12.96 -20.81 -6.58
C GLY A 34 12.34 -20.50 -7.95
N GLY A 35 11.63 -19.38 -8.07
CA GLY A 35 10.99 -18.95 -9.32
C GLY A 35 9.62 -19.62 -9.57
N GLU A 36 9.20 -20.50 -8.67
CA GLU A 36 7.86 -21.05 -8.64
C GLU A 36 6.87 -19.97 -8.15
N MET A 37 5.75 -19.86 -8.85
CA MET A 37 4.68 -18.92 -8.56
C MET A 37 3.51 -19.66 -7.92
N ASP A 38 2.98 -19.10 -6.84
CA ASP A 38 1.76 -19.60 -6.19
C ASP A 38 0.49 -19.31 -7.04
N GLU A 39 -0.66 -19.68 -6.49
CA GLU A 39 -1.98 -19.33 -7.04
C GLU A 39 -2.18 -17.82 -7.18
N LEU A 40 -2.88 -17.44 -8.23
CA LEU A 40 -3.19 -16.04 -8.53
C LEU A 40 -4.16 -15.44 -7.52
N ARG A 41 -4.01 -14.14 -7.32
CA ARG A 41 -4.80 -13.28 -6.44
C ARG A 41 -5.25 -12.03 -7.20
N LYS A 42 -6.36 -11.43 -6.75
CA LYS A 42 -6.90 -10.18 -7.29
C LYS A 42 -7.12 -9.19 -6.17
N GLN A 43 -6.49 -8.03 -6.32
CA GLN A 43 -6.61 -6.85 -5.46
C GLN A 43 -6.31 -5.62 -6.33
N PRO A 44 -6.78 -4.41 -5.98
CA PRO A 44 -6.44 -3.22 -6.76
C PRO A 44 -4.93 -3.09 -6.93
N LEU A 45 -4.46 -3.27 -8.17
CA LEU A 45 -3.06 -3.36 -8.55
C LEU A 45 -2.83 -2.42 -9.74
N ASN A 46 -1.73 -1.67 -9.69
CA ASN A 46 -1.33 -0.79 -10.78
C ASN A 46 -0.93 -1.59 -12.02
N GLU A 47 -1.28 -1.05 -13.19
CA GLU A 47 -0.63 -1.44 -14.44
C GLU A 47 0.85 -1.01 -14.44
N ILE A 48 1.63 -1.51 -15.40
CA ILE A 48 3.05 -1.19 -15.48
C ILE A 48 3.33 0.31 -15.69
N THR A 49 2.44 1.00 -16.41
CA THR A 49 2.53 2.45 -16.67
C THR A 49 1.90 3.31 -15.57
N ASP A 50 1.06 2.73 -14.73
CA ASP A 50 0.34 3.44 -13.68
C ASP A 50 1.16 3.54 -12.39
N ASN A 51 0.86 4.58 -11.60
CA ASN A 51 1.52 4.81 -10.31
C ASN A 51 0.56 5.40 -9.26
N ASN A 52 -0.54 4.71 -8.98
CA ASN A 52 -1.48 5.10 -7.94
C ASN A 52 -1.08 4.48 -6.58
N PHE A 53 -0.87 5.31 -5.57
CA PHE A 53 -0.46 4.90 -4.22
C PHE A 53 -1.57 4.21 -3.40
N ASP A 54 -2.83 4.28 -3.83
CA ASP A 54 -3.95 3.54 -3.23
C ASP A 54 -4.02 2.08 -3.71
N ARG A 55 -3.29 1.72 -4.78
CA ARG A 55 -3.26 0.38 -5.37
C ARG A 55 -1.91 -0.30 -5.11
N LEU A 56 -1.84 -1.61 -5.19
CA LEU A 56 -0.58 -2.35 -5.12
C LEU A 56 0.36 -1.99 -6.28
N GLY A 57 1.65 -2.30 -6.15
CA GLY A 57 2.62 -2.24 -7.26
C GLY A 57 3.33 -0.89 -7.46
N TRP A 58 3.20 0.06 -6.53
CA TRP A 58 4.04 1.28 -6.51
C TRP A 58 5.45 1.03 -5.95
N TYR A 59 5.64 -0.03 -5.18
CA TYR A 59 6.97 -0.49 -4.72
C TYR A 59 7.43 -1.66 -5.58
N ARG A 60 8.42 -1.43 -6.44
CA ARG A 60 8.81 -2.35 -7.52
C ARG A 60 10.24 -2.83 -7.34
N MET A 61 10.51 -4.04 -7.82
CA MET A 61 11.86 -4.61 -7.86
C MET A 61 12.51 -4.29 -9.20
N ASP A 62 13.76 -3.82 -9.19
CA ASP A 62 14.57 -3.66 -10.40
C ASP A 62 15.22 -4.99 -10.83
N GLU A 63 15.92 -4.97 -11.97
CA GLU A 63 16.64 -6.13 -12.51
C GLU A 63 17.74 -6.65 -11.56
N ASN A 64 18.24 -5.81 -10.66
CA ASN A 64 19.26 -6.15 -9.69
C ASN A 64 18.67 -6.74 -8.40
N GLY A 65 17.35 -6.91 -8.32
CA GLY A 65 16.66 -7.37 -7.12
C GLY A 65 16.50 -6.29 -6.04
N LYS A 66 16.78 -5.03 -6.35
CA LYS A 66 16.62 -3.90 -5.43
C LYS A 66 15.23 -3.29 -5.58
N PHE A 67 14.54 -3.17 -4.46
CA PHE A 67 13.23 -2.54 -4.43
C PHE A 67 13.34 -1.01 -4.37
N HIS A 68 12.43 -0.34 -5.07
CA HIS A 68 12.33 1.12 -5.12
C HIS A 68 10.87 1.58 -5.25
N VAL A 69 10.60 2.80 -4.79
CA VAL A 69 9.30 3.46 -5.01
C VAL A 69 9.30 4.01 -6.44
N ASN A 70 8.33 3.59 -7.25
CA ASN A 70 8.20 4.02 -8.63
C ASN A 70 8.00 5.55 -8.67
N ASN A 71 8.86 6.24 -9.41
CA ASN A 71 8.94 7.71 -9.45
C ASN A 71 8.99 8.39 -8.07
N GLY A 72 9.64 7.74 -7.09
CA GLY A 72 9.65 8.19 -5.69
C GLY A 72 10.22 9.61 -5.49
N ILE A 73 11.22 10.02 -6.27
CA ILE A 73 11.85 11.35 -6.13
C ILE A 73 10.83 12.48 -6.31
N VAL A 74 9.89 12.33 -7.25
CA VAL A 74 8.87 13.35 -7.53
C VAL A 74 7.64 13.16 -6.65
N LYS A 75 7.27 11.91 -6.38
CA LYS A 75 6.01 11.59 -5.69
C LYS A 75 6.09 11.56 -4.18
N MET A 76 7.29 11.49 -3.58
CA MET A 76 7.43 11.43 -2.13
C MET A 76 6.87 12.68 -1.44
N GLU A 77 7.04 13.86 -2.03
CA GLU A 77 6.51 15.12 -1.48
C GLU A 77 4.97 15.16 -1.46
N GLU A 78 4.31 14.46 -2.38
CA GLU A 78 2.85 14.39 -2.44
C GLU A 78 2.27 13.43 -1.39
N ILE A 79 2.93 12.29 -1.18
CA ILE A 79 2.43 11.21 -0.32
C ILE A 79 2.93 11.33 1.13
N HIS A 80 4.11 11.87 1.36
CA HIS A 80 4.66 12.01 2.70
C HIS A 80 4.25 13.34 3.31
N LYS A 81 3.31 13.28 4.26
CA LYS A 81 2.84 14.46 4.97
C LYS A 81 3.45 14.47 6.36
N ALA A 82 4.23 15.49 6.65
CA ALA A 82 4.83 15.72 7.96
C ALA A 82 4.34 17.03 8.57
N LYS A 83 4.03 17.02 9.86
CA LYS A 83 3.64 18.20 10.63
C LYS A 83 4.45 18.28 11.90
N VAL A 84 5.18 19.37 12.08
CA VAL A 84 5.95 19.63 13.31
C VAL A 84 4.98 19.79 14.49
N LYS A 85 5.26 19.09 15.60
CA LYS A 85 4.52 19.20 16.86
C LYS A 85 5.29 20.12 17.82
N ASN A 86 6.55 19.81 18.08
CA ASN A 86 7.44 20.66 18.86
C ASN A 86 8.85 20.63 18.27
N CYS A 87 9.32 21.78 17.80
CA CYS A 87 10.64 21.91 17.19
C CYS A 87 11.78 21.77 18.23
N HIS A 88 11.57 22.23 19.46
CA HIS A 88 12.57 22.11 20.53
C HIS A 88 12.81 20.63 20.87
N GLU A 89 11.71 19.88 21.07
CA GLU A 89 11.74 18.46 21.40
C GLU A 89 11.94 17.55 20.16
N GLN A 90 12.06 18.15 18.97
CA GLN A 90 12.15 17.44 17.69
C GLN A 90 10.99 16.45 17.47
N THR A 91 9.81 16.74 18.00
CA THR A 91 8.62 15.88 17.82
C THR A 91 7.83 16.31 16.59
N TYR A 92 7.48 15.34 15.75
CA TYR A 92 6.67 15.56 14.56
C TYR A 92 5.65 14.45 14.37
N ARG A 93 4.58 14.77 13.65
CA ARG A 93 3.59 13.81 13.17
C ARG A 93 3.92 13.50 11.72
N SER A 94 3.92 12.22 11.38
CA SER A 94 4.18 11.74 10.03
C SER A 94 3.09 10.78 9.60
N ILE A 95 2.64 10.91 8.36
CA ILE A 95 1.73 9.99 7.71
C ILE A 95 2.18 9.79 6.27
N ILE A 96 1.98 8.58 5.76
CA ILE A 96 2.16 8.27 4.35
C ILE A 96 0.76 8.09 3.79
N ASP A 97 0.38 8.96 2.87
CA ASP A 97 -0.91 8.92 2.18
C ASP A 97 -0.86 7.92 1.03
N ALA A 98 -0.71 6.65 1.40
CA ALA A 98 -0.66 5.51 0.50
C ALA A 98 -1.33 4.30 1.16
N LYS A 99 -1.61 3.25 0.38
CA LYS A 99 -2.08 1.95 0.87
C LYS A 99 -1.06 0.86 0.58
N ASN A 100 -1.25 -0.29 1.21
CA ASN A 100 -0.43 -1.49 1.00
C ASN A 100 1.03 -1.34 1.46
N TYR A 101 1.25 -0.73 2.64
CA TYR A 101 2.57 -0.62 3.26
C TYR A 101 2.56 -1.11 4.71
N MET A 102 3.74 -1.49 5.21
CA MET A 102 3.93 -1.92 6.59
C MET A 102 4.58 -0.81 7.43
N PRO A 103 4.22 -0.65 8.72
CA PRO A 103 3.29 -1.49 9.49
C PRO A 103 1.80 -1.09 9.34
N GLY A 104 0.90 -2.06 9.45
CA GLY A 104 -0.53 -1.85 9.70
C GLY A 104 -1.45 -1.63 8.49
N ASN A 105 -0.90 -1.30 7.32
CA ASN A 105 -1.67 -0.96 6.10
C ASN A 105 -1.46 -1.98 4.97
N PHE A 106 -1.30 -3.25 5.29
CA PHE A 106 -1.15 -4.31 4.28
C PHE A 106 -1.86 -5.59 4.72
N ASN A 107 -3.00 -5.87 4.08
CA ASN A 107 -3.67 -7.15 4.14
C ASN A 107 -3.69 -7.78 2.73
N LEU A 108 -3.29 -9.05 2.66
CA LEU A 108 -3.18 -9.77 1.40
C LEU A 108 -4.50 -10.47 1.08
N SER A 109 -5.07 -10.16 -0.08
CA SER A 109 -6.24 -10.86 -0.60
C SER A 109 -6.02 -12.38 -0.71
N LYS A 110 -7.08 -13.17 -0.51
CA LYS A 110 -7.06 -14.63 -0.67
C LYS A 110 -6.86 -15.04 -2.15
N PRO A 111 -6.35 -16.26 -2.41
CA PRO A 111 -6.27 -16.82 -3.77
C PRO A 111 -7.62 -16.86 -4.49
N LEU A 112 -7.58 -16.77 -5.82
CA LEU A 112 -8.79 -16.73 -6.66
C LEU A 112 -9.70 -17.95 -6.46
N GLU A 113 -9.13 -19.15 -6.34
CA GLU A 113 -9.85 -20.41 -6.08
C GLU A 113 -10.64 -20.42 -4.75
N MET A 114 -10.19 -19.65 -3.76
CA MET A 114 -10.90 -19.52 -2.48
C MET A 114 -12.00 -18.46 -2.51
N VAL A 115 -11.97 -17.57 -3.49
CA VAL A 115 -12.89 -16.42 -3.62
C VAL A 115 -13.99 -16.71 -4.64
N TYR A 116 -13.65 -17.44 -5.71
CA TYR A 116 -14.54 -17.71 -6.83
C TYR A 116 -14.77 -19.21 -6.96
N PRO A 117 -15.96 -19.74 -6.58
CA PRO A 117 -16.23 -21.17 -6.59
C PRO A 117 -16.08 -21.86 -7.95
N TRP A 118 -16.23 -21.11 -9.05
CA TRP A 118 -16.08 -21.63 -10.40
C TRP A 118 -14.62 -21.87 -10.81
N ILE A 119 -13.65 -21.35 -10.05
CA ILE A 119 -12.21 -21.50 -10.31
C ILE A 119 -11.69 -22.67 -9.48
N GLN A 120 -11.23 -23.72 -10.17
CA GLN A 120 -10.54 -24.84 -9.51
C GLN A 120 -9.08 -24.51 -9.19
N SER A 121 -8.41 -23.81 -10.12
CA SER A 121 -7.03 -23.36 -9.96
C SER A 121 -6.74 -22.24 -10.97
N ALA A 122 -5.88 -21.29 -10.61
CA ALA A 122 -5.46 -20.20 -11.49
C ALA A 122 -3.97 -19.92 -11.28
N ARG A 123 -3.12 -20.50 -12.13
CA ARG A 123 -1.66 -20.46 -11.97
C ARG A 123 -0.94 -19.98 -13.20
N VAL A 124 0.25 -19.42 -13.00
CA VAL A 124 1.22 -19.22 -14.07
C VAL A 124 1.71 -20.60 -14.54
N TYR A 125 1.66 -20.87 -15.84
CA TYR A 125 1.88 -22.22 -16.37
C TYR A 125 3.29 -22.75 -16.12
N ASP A 126 4.29 -21.92 -16.39
CA ASP A 126 5.69 -22.30 -16.36
C ASP A 126 6.59 -21.11 -16.05
N GLY A 127 7.90 -21.38 -15.93
CA GLY A 127 8.92 -20.35 -15.68
C GLY A 127 9.09 -19.32 -16.80
N SER A 128 8.40 -19.47 -17.95
CA SER A 128 8.41 -18.44 -19.00
C SER A 128 7.56 -17.23 -18.64
N GLN A 129 6.62 -17.39 -17.68
CA GLN A 129 5.71 -16.34 -17.20
C GLN A 129 4.85 -15.69 -18.29
N ARG A 130 4.67 -16.36 -19.44
CA ARG A 130 3.91 -15.83 -20.59
C ARG A 130 2.43 -16.16 -20.57
N GLN A 131 2.06 -17.23 -19.86
CA GLN A 131 0.72 -17.78 -19.89
C GLN A 131 0.25 -18.12 -18.48
N VAL A 132 -1.04 -17.86 -18.28
CA VAL A 132 -1.78 -18.25 -17.09
C VAL A 132 -2.80 -19.30 -17.52
N ILE A 133 -2.87 -20.41 -16.78
CA ILE A 133 -3.90 -21.42 -16.96
C ILE A 133 -4.92 -21.26 -15.83
N VAL A 134 -6.18 -21.06 -16.23
CA VAL A 134 -7.32 -21.08 -15.33
C VAL A 134 -8.08 -22.37 -15.59
N THR A 135 -8.09 -23.25 -14.60
CA THR A 135 -8.86 -24.50 -14.64
C THR A 135 -10.22 -24.24 -14.01
N HIS A 136 -11.28 -24.48 -14.78
CA HIS A 136 -12.65 -24.26 -14.32
C HIS A 136 -13.12 -25.46 -13.50
N ALA A 137 -13.73 -25.20 -12.34
CA ALA A 137 -14.41 -26.22 -11.54
C ALA A 137 -15.74 -26.64 -12.18
N GLU A 138 -16.38 -25.71 -12.90
CA GLU A 138 -17.67 -25.91 -13.56
C GLU A 138 -17.62 -25.41 -15.00
N GLY A 139 -18.30 -26.11 -15.91
CA GLY A 139 -18.34 -25.77 -17.33
C GLY A 139 -19.59 -26.29 -18.02
N THR A 140 -19.96 -25.63 -19.12
CA THR A 140 -21.07 -26.07 -19.98
C THR A 140 -20.67 -27.29 -20.81
N ASN A 141 -21.65 -28.13 -21.13
CA ASN A 141 -21.45 -29.30 -21.98
C ASN A 141 -20.85 -28.94 -23.34
N LEU A 142 -20.00 -29.83 -23.85
CA LEU A 142 -19.47 -29.77 -25.21
C LEU A 142 -20.28 -30.71 -26.11
N HIS A 143 -20.46 -30.32 -27.36
CA HIS A 143 -21.08 -31.18 -28.36
C HIS A 143 -20.01 -32.06 -29.01
N VAL A 144 -20.17 -33.38 -28.82
CA VAL A 144 -19.23 -34.39 -29.27
C VAL A 144 -19.87 -35.21 -30.39
N THR A 145 -19.20 -35.29 -31.53
CA THR A 145 -19.61 -36.13 -32.66
C THR A 145 -18.57 -37.25 -32.88
N LEU A 146 -19.04 -38.49 -32.85
CA LEU A 146 -18.23 -39.67 -33.17
C LEU A 146 -18.54 -40.13 -34.60
N GLN A 147 -17.53 -40.13 -35.46
CA GLN A 147 -17.62 -40.62 -36.84
C GLN A 147 -16.82 -41.91 -36.97
N VAL A 148 -17.39 -42.92 -37.61
CA VAL A 148 -16.71 -44.19 -37.88
C VAL A 148 -16.28 -44.22 -39.34
N ASN A 149 -14.97 -44.37 -39.55
CA ASN A 149 -14.36 -44.52 -40.86
C ASN A 149 -14.00 -46.00 -41.09
N GLY A 150 -14.60 -46.59 -42.12
CA GLY A 150 -14.30 -47.94 -42.58
C GLY A 150 -15.29 -48.36 -43.66
N GLU A 151 -14.78 -48.92 -44.77
CA GLU A 151 -15.55 -49.33 -45.96
C GLU A 151 -16.45 -50.57 -45.75
N VAL A 152 -16.60 -51.04 -44.51
CA VAL A 152 -17.36 -52.27 -44.23
C VAL A 152 -18.72 -51.87 -43.65
N ASP A 153 -19.74 -51.96 -44.50
CA ASP A 153 -21.16 -51.93 -44.13
C ASP A 153 -21.40 -52.87 -42.93
N GLY A 154 -21.57 -52.32 -41.72
CA GLY A 154 -21.90 -53.13 -40.55
C GLY A 154 -21.38 -52.66 -39.19
N HIS A 155 -20.56 -51.61 -39.10
CA HIS A 155 -20.11 -51.10 -37.80
C HIS A 155 -21.21 -50.27 -37.10
N ARG A 156 -21.87 -50.88 -36.10
CA ARG A 156 -22.85 -50.20 -35.23
C ARG A 156 -22.17 -49.67 -33.97
N LEU A 157 -22.27 -48.35 -33.74
CA LEU A 157 -21.94 -47.73 -32.45
C LEU A 157 -23.10 -47.94 -31.48
N VAL A 158 -22.78 -48.39 -30.26
CA VAL A 158 -23.75 -48.53 -29.16
C VAL A 158 -23.15 -47.86 -27.93
N PHE A 159 -23.92 -46.97 -27.31
CA PHE A 159 -23.53 -46.27 -26.09
C PHE A 159 -24.07 -47.01 -24.87
N PHE A 160 -23.22 -47.13 -23.84
CA PHE A 160 -23.57 -47.72 -22.57
C PHE A 160 -23.43 -46.65 -21.48
N HIS A 161 -24.29 -46.70 -20.47
CA HIS A 161 -24.18 -45.89 -19.27
C HIS A 161 -24.31 -46.78 -18.03
N ASN A 162 -23.74 -46.31 -16.93
CA ASN A 162 -23.87 -46.97 -15.63
C ASN A 162 -25.12 -46.47 -14.91
N SER A 163 -25.66 -47.28 -13.99
CA SER A 163 -26.73 -46.85 -13.09
C SER A 163 -26.20 -45.87 -12.05
N SER A 164 -27.04 -44.94 -11.64
CA SER A 164 -26.72 -43.94 -10.63
C SER A 164 -27.17 -44.40 -9.25
N ARG A 165 -26.49 -43.95 -8.20
CA ARG A 165 -26.84 -44.27 -6.81
C ARG A 165 -26.42 -43.16 -5.86
N ILE A 166 -27.15 -43.05 -4.74
CA ILE A 166 -26.82 -42.19 -3.61
C ILE A 166 -27.32 -42.88 -2.33
N SER A 167 -26.51 -42.86 -1.26
CA SER A 167 -26.90 -43.43 0.03
C SER A 167 -27.45 -42.36 0.98
N ASP A 168 -26.76 -41.24 1.12
CA ASP A 168 -27.19 -40.09 1.92
C ASP A 168 -26.46 -38.82 1.45
N PHE A 169 -26.84 -37.66 1.98
CA PHE A 169 -26.09 -36.43 1.83
C PHE A 169 -26.19 -35.55 3.08
N THR A 170 -25.19 -34.69 3.26
CA THR A 170 -25.20 -33.60 4.23
C THR A 170 -24.79 -32.31 3.54
N GLY A 171 -25.17 -31.17 4.10
CA GLY A 171 -24.73 -29.90 3.55
C GLY A 171 -25.36 -28.71 4.23
N THR A 172 -24.97 -27.52 3.78
CA THR A 172 -25.45 -26.23 4.27
C THR A 172 -25.59 -25.25 3.11
N ILE A 173 -26.64 -24.43 3.14
CA ILE A 173 -26.78 -23.29 2.22
C ILE A 173 -25.97 -22.14 2.83
N ILE A 174 -25.04 -21.59 2.06
CA ILE A 174 -24.12 -20.55 2.51
C ILE A 174 -24.24 -19.34 1.58
N VAL A 175 -24.36 -18.16 2.19
CA VAL A 175 -24.02 -16.89 1.57
C VAL A 175 -22.71 -16.41 2.22
N ASP A 176 -21.65 -16.36 1.43
CA ASP A 176 -20.33 -15.99 1.93
C ASP A 176 -20.15 -14.46 2.02
N SER A 177 -19.02 -14.02 2.57
CA SER A 177 -18.69 -12.60 2.73
C SER A 177 -18.46 -11.83 1.43
N ARG A 178 -18.57 -12.51 0.27
CA ARG A 178 -18.47 -11.94 -1.09
C ARG A 178 -19.80 -12.06 -1.84
N SER A 179 -20.87 -12.42 -1.14
CA SER A 179 -22.22 -12.58 -1.69
C SER A 179 -22.35 -13.74 -2.69
N ASN A 180 -21.42 -14.70 -2.69
CA ASN A 180 -21.64 -15.96 -3.40
C ASN A 180 -22.66 -16.79 -2.62
N LYS A 181 -23.70 -17.25 -3.32
CA LYS A 181 -24.78 -18.06 -2.76
C LYS A 181 -24.72 -19.46 -3.33
N TYR A 182 -24.50 -20.43 -2.47
CA TYR A 182 -24.31 -21.81 -2.90
C TYR A 182 -24.72 -22.81 -1.81
N PHE A 183 -24.98 -24.04 -2.24
CA PHE A 183 -25.18 -25.18 -1.37
C PHE A 183 -23.88 -25.99 -1.34
N ASN A 184 -23.24 -25.99 -0.17
CA ASN A 184 -22.06 -26.82 0.08
C ASN A 184 -22.55 -28.20 0.51
N VAL A 185 -22.45 -29.18 -0.39
CA VAL A 185 -22.99 -30.52 -0.19
C VAL A 185 -21.87 -31.56 -0.18
N THR A 186 -22.02 -32.53 0.71
CA THR A 186 -21.25 -33.77 0.70
C THR A 186 -22.19 -34.93 0.51
N VAL A 187 -22.03 -35.64 -0.61
CA VAL A 187 -22.80 -36.85 -0.91
C VAL A 187 -22.03 -38.09 -0.43
N TYR A 188 -22.76 -39.09 0.05
CA TYR A 188 -22.21 -40.33 0.59
C TYR A 188 -22.66 -41.54 -0.23
N GLY A 189 -21.72 -42.45 -0.50
CA GLY A 189 -21.99 -43.67 -1.26
C GLY A 189 -22.60 -43.37 -2.64
N ALA A 190 -22.14 -42.29 -3.28
CA ALA A 190 -22.76 -41.76 -4.48
C ALA A 190 -21.95 -42.09 -5.75
N SER A 191 -22.62 -42.21 -6.89
CA SER A 191 -22.01 -42.44 -8.21
C SER A 191 -23.02 -42.11 -9.31
N GLY A 192 -22.54 -41.56 -10.44
CA GLY A 192 -23.36 -41.23 -11.60
C GLY A 192 -24.08 -39.89 -11.47
N LYS A 193 -25.28 -39.80 -12.06
CA LYS A 193 -26.10 -38.59 -12.12
C LYS A 193 -27.06 -38.54 -10.94
N ILE A 194 -27.06 -37.40 -10.24
CA ILE A 194 -27.87 -37.16 -9.05
C ILE A 194 -28.68 -35.90 -9.26
N ASN A 195 -29.98 -36.00 -9.13
CA ASN A 195 -30.90 -34.88 -9.23
C ASN A 195 -31.24 -34.39 -7.81
N GLY A 196 -31.40 -33.08 -7.67
CA GLY A 196 -31.76 -32.43 -6.42
C GLY A 196 -32.89 -31.45 -6.63
N ALA A 197 -33.83 -31.42 -5.68
CA ALA A 197 -34.95 -30.50 -5.64
C ALA A 197 -34.89 -29.71 -4.33
N VAL A 198 -34.88 -28.39 -4.42
CA VAL A 198 -34.95 -27.45 -3.31
C VAL A 198 -36.41 -27.05 -3.12
N LYS A 199 -36.94 -27.34 -1.95
CA LYS A 199 -38.33 -27.03 -1.59
C LYS A 199 -38.46 -25.61 -1.03
N TYR A 200 -39.67 -25.05 -1.05
CA TYR A 200 -39.95 -23.71 -0.52
C TYR A 200 -39.77 -23.64 1.00
N SER A 201 -40.25 -24.65 1.74
CA SER A 201 -40.22 -24.71 3.20
C SER A 201 -39.43 -25.91 3.73
N THR A 202 -39.51 -26.17 5.03
CA THR A 202 -38.96 -27.38 5.67
C THR A 202 -39.86 -28.60 5.50
N GLU A 203 -41.02 -28.47 4.88
CA GLU A 203 -41.95 -29.57 4.63
C GLU A 203 -41.64 -30.28 3.32
N ARG A 204 -41.73 -31.61 3.31
CA ARG A 204 -41.39 -32.44 2.15
C ARG A 204 -42.31 -32.19 0.95
N ASP A 205 -43.58 -31.97 1.23
CA ASP A 205 -44.62 -31.81 0.22
C ASP A 205 -44.79 -30.35 -0.25
N SER A 206 -43.93 -29.44 0.22
CA SER A 206 -43.94 -28.05 -0.24
C SER A 206 -43.46 -27.92 -1.68
N ASP A 207 -43.81 -26.80 -2.31
CA ASP A 207 -43.50 -26.52 -3.71
C ASP A 207 -41.98 -26.53 -3.96
N GLU A 208 -41.58 -27.01 -5.14
CA GLU A 208 -40.19 -26.94 -5.58
C GLU A 208 -39.90 -25.56 -6.17
N ILE A 209 -38.87 -24.89 -5.66
CA ILE A 209 -38.44 -23.56 -6.12
C ILE A 209 -37.23 -23.60 -7.04
N PHE A 210 -36.44 -24.67 -6.96
CA PHE A 210 -35.23 -24.84 -7.77
C PHE A 210 -34.84 -26.31 -7.85
N SER A 211 -34.49 -26.78 -9.04
CA SER A 211 -33.88 -28.09 -9.27
C SER A 211 -32.48 -27.95 -9.83
N PHE A 212 -31.63 -28.91 -9.49
CA PHE A 212 -30.28 -29.02 -10.01
C PHE A 212 -29.96 -30.49 -10.32
N THR A 213 -28.97 -30.69 -11.19
CA THR A 213 -28.38 -32.00 -11.45
C THR A 213 -26.88 -31.90 -11.23
N THR A 214 -26.33 -32.87 -10.50
CA THR A 214 -24.90 -33.00 -10.28
C THR A 214 -24.39 -34.37 -10.70
N TYR A 215 -23.09 -34.47 -10.97
CA TYR A 215 -22.44 -35.67 -11.49
C TYR A 215 -21.30 -36.09 -10.57
N VAL A 216 -21.34 -37.34 -10.11
CA VAL A 216 -20.23 -37.99 -9.42
C VAL A 216 -19.52 -38.89 -10.41
N HIS A 217 -18.31 -38.48 -10.81
CA HIS A 217 -17.55 -39.14 -11.86
C HIS A 217 -16.93 -40.49 -11.45
N ASP A 218 -16.91 -40.82 -10.15
CA ASP A 218 -16.37 -42.09 -9.68
C ASP A 218 -17.29 -43.26 -10.05
N LEU A 219 -16.70 -44.31 -10.64
CA LEU A 219 -17.40 -45.54 -11.01
C LEU A 219 -17.93 -46.29 -9.77
N ASN A 220 -17.16 -46.26 -8.69
CA ASN A 220 -17.53 -46.87 -7.42
C ASN A 220 -18.23 -45.85 -6.52
N ALA A 221 -19.13 -46.33 -5.67
CA ALA A 221 -19.79 -45.51 -4.66
C ALA A 221 -18.73 -44.82 -3.80
N SER A 222 -18.73 -43.50 -3.80
CA SER A 222 -17.71 -42.69 -3.14
C SER A 222 -18.35 -41.53 -2.39
N ASN A 223 -17.56 -40.92 -1.51
CA ASN A 223 -17.95 -39.73 -0.78
C ASN A 223 -17.29 -38.53 -1.45
N ARG A 224 -18.09 -37.54 -1.87
CA ARG A 224 -17.61 -36.35 -2.57
C ARG A 224 -18.29 -35.10 -2.06
N SER A 225 -17.49 -34.06 -1.88
CA SER A 225 -17.98 -32.72 -1.59
C SER A 225 -17.97 -31.89 -2.87
N MET A 226 -19.00 -31.07 -3.06
CA MET A 226 -19.18 -30.21 -4.22
C MET A 226 -19.99 -28.98 -3.83
N ILE A 227 -19.85 -27.94 -4.63
CA ILE A 227 -20.58 -26.69 -4.48
C ILE A 227 -21.65 -26.65 -5.57
N ILE A 228 -22.88 -26.31 -5.20
CA ILE A 228 -23.97 -26.13 -6.14
C ILE A 228 -24.41 -24.66 -6.07
N PRO A 229 -24.27 -23.88 -7.16
CA PRO A 229 -24.75 -22.50 -7.19
C PRO A 229 -26.26 -22.43 -6.93
N MET A 230 -26.67 -21.50 -6.08
CA MET A 230 -28.08 -21.36 -5.66
C MET A 230 -28.66 -20.03 -6.16
N PRO A 231 -29.87 -20.03 -6.75
CA PRO A 231 -30.48 -18.81 -7.28
C PRO A 231 -30.98 -17.88 -6.16
N ALA A 232 -31.23 -16.61 -6.53
CA ALA A 232 -31.70 -15.58 -5.61
C ALA A 232 -33.04 -15.95 -4.92
N ILE A 233 -33.92 -16.68 -5.59
CA ILE A 233 -35.23 -17.14 -5.07
C ILE A 233 -35.13 -17.98 -3.78
N VAL A 234 -33.99 -18.60 -3.50
CA VAL A 234 -33.75 -19.39 -2.28
C VAL A 234 -33.47 -18.46 -1.09
N GLU A 235 -34.45 -17.72 -0.57
CA GLU A 235 -34.31 -16.70 0.50
C GLU A 235 -33.63 -17.19 1.81
N ALA A 236 -33.53 -16.35 2.84
CA ALA A 236 -33.01 -16.79 4.14
C ALA A 236 -33.91 -17.85 4.81
N GLY A 237 -33.29 -18.73 5.60
CA GLY A 237 -33.98 -19.75 6.42
C GLY A 237 -33.71 -21.19 5.99
N SER A 238 -33.89 -22.12 6.94
CA SER A 238 -33.68 -23.55 6.70
C SER A 238 -34.73 -24.10 5.74
N ARG A 239 -34.31 -24.97 4.82
CA ARG A 239 -35.18 -25.54 3.79
C ARG A 239 -35.00 -27.02 3.62
N MET A 240 -36.02 -27.71 3.10
CA MET A 240 -35.88 -29.10 2.72
C MET A 240 -35.23 -29.19 1.34
N ILE A 241 -34.19 -30.03 1.24
CA ILE A 241 -33.60 -30.45 -0.03
C ILE A 241 -33.79 -31.95 -0.15
N CYS A 242 -34.23 -32.41 -1.31
CA CYS A 242 -34.37 -33.84 -1.63
C CYS A 242 -33.44 -34.19 -2.78
N MET A 243 -32.64 -35.25 -2.63
CA MET A 243 -31.72 -35.75 -3.64
C MET A 243 -32.03 -37.20 -3.99
N TYR A 244 -31.98 -37.52 -5.28
CA TYR A 244 -32.26 -38.86 -5.80
C TYR A 244 -31.37 -39.17 -7.00
N ALA A 245 -31.02 -40.44 -7.18
CA ALA A 245 -30.24 -40.88 -8.33
C ALA A 245 -31.10 -40.93 -9.60
N ASP A 246 -30.46 -40.78 -10.76
CA ASP A 246 -31.11 -41.01 -12.05
C ASP A 246 -31.67 -42.44 -12.10
N GLU A 247 -32.96 -42.59 -12.40
CA GLU A 247 -33.77 -43.83 -12.36
C GLU A 247 -34.40 -44.21 -11.00
N GLN A 248 -34.10 -43.52 -9.91
CA GLN A 248 -34.85 -43.69 -8.66
C GLN A 248 -36.19 -42.95 -8.71
N ARG A 249 -37.22 -43.52 -8.06
CA ARG A 249 -38.50 -42.83 -7.86
C ARG A 249 -38.33 -41.73 -6.81
N GLU A 250 -39.08 -40.65 -6.93
CA GLU A 250 -39.06 -39.53 -5.97
C GLU A 250 -39.38 -39.97 -4.52
N GLU A 251 -40.17 -41.04 -4.35
CA GLU A 251 -40.45 -41.64 -3.04
C GLU A 251 -39.17 -42.10 -2.31
N GLN A 252 -38.18 -42.55 -3.08
CA GLN A 252 -36.87 -43.01 -2.60
C GLN A 252 -35.87 -41.87 -2.44
N ALA A 253 -36.26 -40.62 -2.72
CA ALA A 253 -35.41 -39.47 -2.52
C ALA A 253 -35.00 -39.35 -1.05
N VAL A 254 -33.72 -39.11 -0.84
CA VAL A 254 -33.20 -38.75 0.47
C VAL A 254 -33.51 -37.28 0.69
N CYS A 255 -34.24 -36.95 1.76
CA CYS A 255 -34.61 -35.56 2.07
C CYS A 255 -34.02 -35.14 3.40
N ARG A 256 -33.39 -33.96 3.44
CA ARG A 256 -32.80 -33.38 4.65
C ARG A 256 -33.22 -31.92 4.79
N ILE A 257 -33.43 -31.50 6.04
CA ILE A 257 -33.56 -30.07 6.37
C ILE A 257 -32.15 -29.50 6.43
N VAL A 258 -31.87 -28.58 5.52
CA VAL A 258 -30.56 -27.94 5.32
C VAL A 258 -30.59 -26.56 5.97
N GLN A 259 -29.59 -26.29 6.80
CA GLN A 259 -29.45 -25.00 7.48
C GLN A 259 -28.92 -23.93 6.53
N TYR A 260 -29.35 -22.68 6.77
CA TYR A 260 -28.93 -21.50 6.03
C TYR A 260 -27.98 -20.66 6.89
N TYR A 261 -26.80 -20.33 6.35
CA TYR A 261 -25.81 -19.49 6.99
C TYR A 261 -25.46 -18.31 6.07
N GLU A 262 -25.49 -17.11 6.62
CA GLU A 262 -25.16 -15.89 5.89
C GLU A 262 -24.09 -15.11 6.64
N THR A 263 -22.98 -14.85 5.97
CA THR A 263 -21.90 -14.03 6.47
C THR A 263 -22.07 -12.63 5.91
N PRO A 264 -22.02 -11.56 6.74
CA PRO A 264 -22.13 -10.20 6.24
C PRO A 264 -21.01 -9.89 5.25
N LEU A 265 -21.29 -8.98 4.32
CA LEU A 265 -20.33 -8.53 3.31
C LEU A 265 -19.08 -7.94 4.00
N GLU A 266 -17.91 -8.41 3.60
CA GLU A 266 -16.63 -7.90 4.09
C GLU A 266 -16.34 -6.55 3.41
N ILE A 267 -16.35 -5.47 4.20
CA ILE A 267 -16.03 -4.11 3.75
C ILE A 267 -14.70 -3.70 4.40
N ASP A 268 -13.61 -3.74 3.64
CA ASP A 268 -12.31 -3.23 4.07
C ASP A 268 -12.29 -1.69 3.99
N ILE A 269 -12.55 -1.03 5.11
CA ILE A 269 -12.35 0.43 5.25
C ILE A 269 -10.98 0.65 5.93
N GLU A 270 -9.92 0.67 5.13
CA GLU A 270 -8.59 1.05 5.62
C GLU A 270 -8.51 2.59 5.82
N GLN A 271 -8.13 3.02 7.02
CA GLN A 271 -7.90 4.43 7.36
C GLN A 271 -6.42 4.66 7.72
N ASN A 272 -5.77 5.60 7.02
CA ASN A 272 -4.41 6.00 7.36
C ASN A 272 -4.42 6.80 8.68
N THR A 273 -3.51 6.47 9.60
CA THR A 273 -3.40 7.15 10.90
C THR A 273 -2.10 7.94 11.01
N TRP A 274 -2.13 9.05 11.77
CA TRP A 274 -0.94 9.85 12.04
C TRP A 274 -0.07 9.17 13.10
N HIS A 275 1.21 9.01 12.81
CA HIS A 275 2.19 8.49 13.77
C HIS A 275 2.99 9.64 14.39
N GLU A 276 3.13 9.64 15.71
CA GLU A 276 4.03 10.58 16.40
C GLU A 276 5.44 9.98 16.44
N MET A 277 6.43 10.75 16.00
CA MET A 277 7.82 10.35 15.92
C MET A 277 8.72 11.42 16.57
N VAL A 278 9.89 10.99 17.05
CA VAL A 278 10.94 11.86 17.57
C VAL A 278 12.07 11.90 16.54
N GLY A 279 12.41 13.09 16.07
CA GLY A 279 13.50 13.32 15.13
C GLY A 279 14.86 13.18 15.81
N SER A 280 15.79 12.52 15.13
CA SER A 280 17.19 12.49 15.54
C SER A 280 17.94 13.55 14.74
N CYS A 281 18.17 14.72 15.34
CA CYS A 281 19.04 15.74 14.77
C CYS A 281 20.08 16.16 15.82
N PRO A 282 21.30 15.57 15.78
CA PRO A 282 22.33 15.85 16.79
C PRO A 282 22.84 17.30 16.77
N SER A 283 22.63 18.04 15.67
CA SER A 283 23.05 19.43 15.47
C SER A 283 21.91 20.45 15.50
N CYS A 284 20.65 20.02 15.58
CA CYS A 284 19.51 20.94 15.68
C CYS A 284 19.35 21.40 17.13
N ASN A 285 18.99 22.68 17.33
CA ASN A 285 18.81 23.31 18.65
C ASN A 285 20.08 23.43 19.52
N GLN A 286 21.29 23.24 18.96
CA GLN A 286 22.51 23.65 19.65
C GLN A 286 22.59 25.18 19.62
N ILE A 287 22.34 25.83 20.77
CA ILE A 287 22.69 27.25 20.97
C ILE A 287 24.22 27.30 21.06
N ASN A 288 24.88 27.34 19.90
CA ASN A 288 26.33 27.41 19.80
C ASN A 288 26.73 28.87 19.54
N LEU A 289 27.74 29.39 20.24
CA LEU A 289 28.25 30.77 20.08
C LEU A 289 28.69 31.08 18.63
N THR A 290 29.01 30.03 17.87
CA THR A 290 29.31 30.06 16.43
C THR A 290 28.07 30.28 15.55
N GLY A 291 26.87 29.94 16.03
CA GLY A 291 25.61 30.27 15.34
C GLY A 291 25.30 31.76 15.43
N PHE A 292 25.56 32.39 16.57
CA PHE A 292 25.40 33.83 16.77
C PHE A 292 26.38 34.64 15.90
N SER A 293 27.63 34.16 15.73
CA SER A 293 28.61 34.81 14.86
C SER A 293 28.28 34.69 13.37
N LYS A 294 27.56 33.63 12.96
CA LYS A 294 27.05 33.47 11.59
C LYS A 294 25.94 34.49 11.27
N TYR A 295 25.09 34.82 12.24
CA TYR A 295 24.09 35.90 12.10
C TYR A 295 24.71 37.31 12.12
N LEU A 296 25.93 37.48 12.65
CA LEU A 296 26.64 38.76 12.70
C LEU A 296 27.66 38.94 11.57
N ASN A 297 27.83 37.95 10.69
CA ASN A 297 28.76 38.03 9.56
C ASN A 297 28.00 38.47 8.30
N PRO A 298 28.26 39.69 7.77
CA PRO A 298 27.56 40.21 6.60
C PRO A 298 27.82 39.39 5.33
N MET A 299 28.93 38.63 5.28
CA MET A 299 29.26 37.79 4.13
C MET A 299 28.32 36.56 3.99
N SER A 300 27.68 36.13 5.09
CA SER A 300 26.71 35.01 5.07
C SER A 300 25.29 35.42 4.69
N TRP A 301 24.94 36.71 4.75
CA TRP A 301 23.61 37.20 4.34
C TRP A 301 23.45 37.22 2.82
N VAL A 302 24.55 37.34 2.09
CA VAL A 302 24.55 37.49 0.62
C VAL A 302 24.55 36.14 -0.10
N ASN A 303 24.96 35.05 0.57
CA ASN A 303 25.03 33.73 -0.03
C ASN A 303 23.71 32.97 0.15
N GLY A 304 22.82 33.05 -0.85
CA GLY A 304 21.64 32.17 -0.95
C GLY A 304 20.29 32.83 -1.26
N VAL A 305 20.24 34.10 -1.64
CA VAL A 305 18.95 34.77 -1.95
C VAL A 305 18.44 34.32 -3.32
N SER A 306 17.36 33.54 -3.35
CA SER A 306 16.72 33.09 -4.61
C SER A 306 15.23 33.43 -4.72
N SER A 307 14.61 33.96 -3.66
CA SER A 307 13.21 34.41 -3.67
C SER A 307 13.00 35.86 -3.19
N LEU A 308 11.93 36.51 -3.67
CA LEU A 308 11.55 37.89 -3.32
C LEU A 308 11.23 38.07 -1.81
N GLY A 309 10.74 37.02 -1.15
CA GLY A 309 10.47 37.05 0.30
C GLY A 309 11.74 37.07 1.15
N GLU A 310 12.77 36.32 0.73
CA GLU A 310 14.07 36.29 1.39
C GLU A 310 14.85 37.60 1.22
N PHE A 311 14.66 38.31 0.11
CA PHE A 311 15.24 39.64 -0.11
C PHE A 311 14.70 40.69 0.87
N VAL A 312 13.38 40.65 1.17
CA VAL A 312 12.77 41.55 2.15
C VAL A 312 13.29 41.28 3.56
N MET A 313 13.46 40.02 3.93
CA MET A 313 14.04 39.66 5.24
C MET A 313 15.52 40.08 5.36
N MET A 314 16.31 39.93 4.29
CA MET A 314 17.69 40.43 4.25
C MET A 314 17.73 41.96 4.44
N ALA A 315 16.85 42.70 3.76
CA ALA A 315 16.81 44.16 3.88
C ALA A 315 16.43 44.61 5.30
N THR A 316 15.51 43.92 5.97
CA THR A 316 15.17 44.22 7.37
C THR A 316 16.33 43.90 8.32
N ASP A 317 17.05 42.80 8.12
CA ASP A 317 18.17 42.42 8.97
C ASP A 317 19.35 43.41 8.84
N VAL A 318 19.65 43.86 7.62
CA VAL A 318 20.66 44.90 7.37
C VAL A 318 20.25 46.23 8.02
N LEU A 319 18.97 46.62 7.94
CA LEU A 319 18.47 47.85 8.53
C LEU A 319 18.54 47.83 10.06
N VAL A 320 18.17 46.71 10.69
CA VAL A 320 18.30 46.52 12.14
C VAL A 320 19.77 46.56 12.56
N TYR A 321 20.67 45.94 11.80
CA TYR A 321 22.10 45.96 12.09
C TYR A 321 22.69 47.38 12.05
N VAL A 322 22.33 48.18 11.03
CA VAL A 322 22.74 49.59 10.95
C VAL A 322 22.19 50.40 12.13
N CYS A 323 20.92 50.18 12.51
CA CYS A 323 20.34 50.82 13.69
C CYS A 323 21.10 50.47 14.98
N VAL A 324 21.47 49.20 15.18
CA VAL A 324 22.26 48.77 16.34
C VAL A 324 23.64 49.42 16.33
N LEU A 325 24.32 49.48 15.18
CA LEU A 325 25.61 50.17 15.06
C LEU A 325 25.51 51.66 15.40
N VAL A 326 24.44 52.34 14.98
CA VAL A 326 24.19 53.74 15.34
C VAL A 326 23.96 53.88 16.84
N VAL A 327 23.17 53.01 17.46
CA VAL A 327 22.96 53.02 18.92
C VAL A 327 24.28 52.79 19.66
N VAL A 328 25.07 51.81 19.25
CA VAL A 328 26.39 51.53 19.84
C VAL A 328 27.34 52.73 19.66
N TYR A 329 27.35 53.36 18.48
CA TYR A 329 28.14 54.56 18.21
C TYR A 329 27.73 55.73 19.13
N VAL A 330 26.43 55.94 19.31
CA VAL A 330 25.90 56.98 20.21
C VAL A 330 26.26 56.67 21.67
N VAL A 331 26.11 55.42 22.12
CA VAL A 331 26.48 55.02 23.49
C VAL A 331 27.98 55.19 23.71
N LEU A 332 28.82 54.77 22.77
CA LEU A 332 30.27 54.95 22.87
C LEU A 332 30.65 56.42 22.90
N THR A 333 30.13 57.24 21.97
CA THR A 333 30.55 58.64 21.83
C THR A 333 29.91 59.60 22.84
N LYS A 334 28.67 59.35 23.28
CA LYS A 334 27.92 60.25 24.17
C LYS A 334 27.88 59.79 25.62
N ILE A 335 28.13 58.52 25.90
CA ILE A 335 28.09 57.98 27.28
C ILE A 335 29.49 57.54 27.71
N ILE A 336 30.13 56.63 26.97
CA ILE A 336 31.38 56.00 27.41
C ILE A 336 32.57 56.99 27.33
N ILE A 337 32.76 57.68 26.20
CA ILE A 337 33.86 58.65 26.03
C ILE A 337 33.84 59.79 27.08
N PRO A 338 32.70 60.43 27.39
CA PRO A 338 32.68 61.45 28.45
C PRO A 338 32.89 60.87 29.86
N ILE A 339 32.41 59.65 30.15
CA ILE A 339 32.69 58.98 31.43
C ILE A 339 34.17 58.64 31.57
N CYS A 340 34.83 58.16 30.51
CA CYS A 340 36.26 57.90 30.49
C CYS A 340 37.09 59.19 30.64
N LYS A 341 36.65 60.31 30.04
CA LYS A 341 37.29 61.63 30.27
C LYS A 341 37.13 62.12 31.72
N CYS A 342 36.02 61.82 32.38
CA CYS A 342 35.81 62.14 33.80
C CYS A 342 36.67 61.28 34.75
N TRP A 343 36.98 60.03 34.39
CA TRP A 343 37.83 59.15 35.23
C TRP A 343 39.34 59.35 35.03
N ILE A 344 39.78 59.95 33.92
CA ILE A 344 41.22 60.18 33.66
C ILE A 344 41.72 61.52 34.25
N CYS A 345 40.82 62.45 34.62
CA CYS A 345 41.19 63.76 35.17
C CYS A 345 41.60 63.85 36.67
N PRO A 346 41.35 62.89 37.60
CA PRO A 346 41.86 63.01 38.97
C PRO A 346 43.25 62.37 39.19
N MET A 347 43.83 61.67 38.21
CA MET A 347 45.12 60.96 38.38
C MET A 347 46.36 61.80 38.00
N TYR A 348 46.20 62.96 37.34
CA TYR A 348 47.34 63.81 36.97
C TYR A 348 47.74 64.85 38.04
N ILE A 349 46.91 65.05 39.08
CA ILE A 349 47.16 66.07 40.13
C ILE A 349 47.96 65.50 41.34
N LEU A 350 48.11 64.16 41.45
CA LEU A 350 48.81 63.51 42.56
C LEU A 350 50.30 63.18 42.30
N SER A 351 50.89 63.65 41.20
CA SER A 351 52.29 63.34 40.81
C SER A 351 53.31 64.47 41.03
N GLN A 352 52.95 65.65 41.57
CA GLN A 352 53.89 66.77 41.75
C GLN A 352 54.03 67.31 43.19
N ALA A 353 53.65 66.53 44.21
CA ALA A 353 53.71 66.94 45.62
C ALA A 353 54.79 66.23 46.45
N THR A 354 56.00 66.00 45.91
CA THR A 354 57.16 65.61 46.71
C THR A 354 58.46 66.12 46.10
N HIS A 355 58.96 67.28 46.53
CA HIS A 355 60.34 67.45 47.00
C HIS A 355 60.61 68.86 47.52
N THR A 356 60.93 68.91 48.81
CA THR A 356 61.27 70.07 49.63
C THR A 356 62.69 70.57 49.38
N LYS A 357 62.85 71.89 49.45
CA LYS A 357 64.05 72.70 49.20
C LYS A 357 65.15 72.54 50.26
N SER A 358 66.42 72.67 49.84
CA SER A 358 67.46 73.27 50.70
C SER A 358 68.53 74.05 49.91
N LYS A 359 68.65 75.35 50.26
CA LYS A 359 69.88 76.17 50.39
C LYS A 359 70.60 76.77 49.14
N PRO A 360 71.39 77.87 49.31
CA PRO A 360 71.07 79.14 48.63
C PRO A 360 72.22 79.85 47.85
N HIS A 361 71.81 80.82 47.02
CA HIS A 361 72.49 82.11 46.69
C HIS A 361 73.79 82.11 45.82
N PRO A 362 74.26 83.26 45.28
CA PRO A 362 73.90 83.85 43.97
C PRO A 362 75.11 84.14 43.04
N LYS A 363 74.89 84.54 41.77
CA LYS A 363 75.50 85.72 41.08
C LYS A 363 75.52 85.66 39.53
N ARG A 364 74.98 86.75 38.94
CA ARG A 364 75.54 87.64 37.88
C ARG A 364 75.76 87.17 36.41
N ARG A 365 75.37 88.14 35.56
CA ARG A 365 75.78 88.53 34.17
C ARG A 365 74.97 87.85 33.03
N LYS A 366 74.06 88.58 32.35
CA LYS A 366 74.21 89.55 31.21
C LYS A 366 74.73 88.88 29.92
N PRO A 367 74.40 89.39 28.70
CA PRO A 367 73.16 89.97 28.16
C PRO A 367 72.87 89.46 26.70
N ASP A 368 71.97 90.16 25.99
CA ASP A 368 71.80 90.24 24.51
C ASP A 368 70.93 89.16 23.82
N ARG A 369 69.79 89.58 23.23
CA ARG A 369 69.53 89.91 21.80
C ARG A 369 69.32 88.62 20.98
N ASP A 370 68.40 88.47 20.04
CA ASP A 370 67.47 89.31 19.29
C ASP A 370 66.42 88.37 18.63
N HIS A 371 65.37 88.98 18.08
CA HIS A 371 64.64 88.59 16.86
C HIS A 371 63.66 87.39 16.88
N HIS A 372 62.38 87.68 16.54
CA HIS A 372 61.70 87.49 15.22
C HIS A 372 61.52 85.99 14.91
N ASP A 373 60.42 85.51 14.35
CA ASP A 373 59.14 86.07 13.91
C ASP A 373 58.24 84.86 13.68
N ASP A 374 56.98 85.17 13.46
CA ASP A 374 55.90 84.33 12.96
C ASP A 374 56.26 83.41 11.77
N ASP A 375 55.54 82.30 11.65
CA ASP A 375 54.78 81.89 10.44
C ASP A 375 54.40 80.39 10.52
N ILE A 376 53.12 80.00 10.47
CA ILE A 376 52.13 79.99 9.36
C ILE A 376 52.26 78.74 8.45
N CYS A 377 51.12 78.02 8.31
CA CYS A 377 50.64 77.12 7.24
C CYS A 377 51.52 75.90 6.84
N VAL A 378 50.98 74.75 6.38
CA VAL A 378 49.78 74.36 5.60
C VAL A 378 49.30 73.01 6.11
#